data_AF-K2FWM7-F1
#
_entry.id   AF-K2FWM7-F1
#
_cell.length_a   1.000
_cell.length_b   1.000
_cell.length_c   1.000
_cell.angle_alpha   90.00
_cell.angle_beta   90.00
_cell.angle_gamma   90.00
#
_symmetry.space_group_name_H-M   'P 1'
#
loop_
_entity.id
_entity.type
_entity.pdbx_description
1 polymer ?
#
loop_
_entity_poly.entity_id
_entity_poly.type
_entity_poly.pdbx_seq_one_letter_code
_entity_poly.pdbx_strand_id
1 'polypeptide(L)'
;ALDQEKKQIEKEMESLNLAKFERLILEKQFRVLSYLIEDKKEKVNIVSCDELNNLLEVLEQKKQRRQDIKSHLDSLNKELACSNFDFEKAMLYRDLIDSEKKRLETVNLSIQQLEEKLAEFERN
;
A
#
# COMPACT_ATOMS: atom_id res chain seq x y z
N ALA A 1 -12.49 14.96 1.98
CA ALA A 1 -11.87 15.29 3.28
C ALA A 1 -10.55 14.56 3.46
N LEU A 2 -10.55 13.24 3.70
CA LEU A 2 -9.31 12.49 3.98
C LEU A 2 -8.22 12.55 2.89
N ASP A 3 -8.58 12.61 1.61
CA ASP A 3 -7.57 12.73 0.52
C ASP A 3 -6.91 14.11 0.46
N GLN A 4 -7.62 15.15 0.90
CA GLN A 4 -7.06 16.50 0.98
C GLN A 4 -6.13 16.60 2.19
N GLU A 5 -6.51 16.00 3.32
CA GLU A 5 -5.63 15.88 4.50
C GLU A 5 -4.39 15.05 4.19
N LYS A 6 -4.52 13.93 3.48
CA LYS A 6 -3.37 13.11 3.02
C LYS A 6 -2.38 13.95 2.20
N LYS A 7 -2.87 14.70 1.20
CA LYS A 7 -2.03 15.57 0.36
C LYS A 7 -1.41 16.73 1.14
N GLN A 8 -2.11 17.24 2.16
CA GLN A 8 -1.59 18.29 3.02
C GLN A 8 -0.44 17.77 3.89
N ILE A 9 -0.59 16.57 4.47
CA ILE A 9 0.47 15.91 5.23
C ILE A 9 1.67 15.59 4.34
N GLU A 10 1.47 15.14 3.09
CA GLU A 10 2.57 14.92 2.12
C GLU A 10 3.38 16.20 1.88
N LYS A 11 2.71 17.34 1.69
CA LYS A 11 3.38 18.64 1.51
C LYS A 11 4.13 19.08 2.77
N GLU A 12 3.52 18.86 3.93
CA GLU A 12 4.17 19.17 5.21
C GLU A 12 5.42 18.31 5.41
N MET A 13 5.35 17.02 5.09
CA MET A 13 6.50 16.10 5.11
C MET A 13 7.64 16.56 4.18
N GLU A 14 7.33 17.06 2.99
CA GLU A 14 8.33 17.61 2.06
C GLU A 14 8.99 18.89 2.59
N SER A 15 8.27 19.69 3.38
CA SER A 15 8.77 20.94 3.97
C SER A 15 9.65 20.74 5.21
N LEU A 16 9.63 19.54 5.82
CA LEU A 16 10.44 19.23 6.98
C LEU A 16 11.90 19.00 6.57
N ASN A 17 12.82 19.68 7.27
CA ASN A 17 14.25 19.55 7.04
C ASN A 17 14.82 18.36 7.84
N LEU A 18 14.38 17.15 7.49
CA LEU A 18 14.74 15.90 8.19
C LEU A 18 16.04 15.31 7.63
N ALA A 19 16.80 14.63 8.50
CA ALA A 19 17.90 13.78 8.04
C ALA A 19 17.35 12.65 7.14
N LYS A 20 18.16 12.14 6.19
CA LYS A 20 17.73 11.09 5.24
C LYS A 20 17.07 9.90 5.92
N PHE A 21 17.58 9.50 7.08
CA PHE A 21 17.06 8.38 7.86
C PHE A 21 15.70 8.69 8.51
N GLU A 22 15.55 9.87 9.12
CA GLU A 22 14.29 10.32 9.72
C GLU A 22 13.19 10.45 8.66
N ARG A 23 13.55 10.96 7.48
CA ARG A 23 12.64 11.04 6.33
C ARG A 23 12.13 9.66 5.93
N LEU A 24 13.02 8.68 5.86
CA LEU A 24 12.68 7.32 5.47
C LEU A 24 11.81 6.61 6.52
N ILE A 25 12.02 6.85 7.82
CA ILE A 25 11.12 6.38 8.88
C ILE A 25 9.74 7.02 8.75
N LEU A 26 9.68 8.32 8.50
CA LEU A 26 8.41 9.04 8.36
C LEU A 26 7.64 8.56 7.13
N GLU A 27 8.32 8.37 6.00
CA GLU A 27 7.75 7.78 4.78
C GLU A 27 7.21 6.36 5.03
N LYS A 28 7.94 5.53 5.79
CA LYS A 28 7.47 4.20 6.22
C LYS A 28 6.16 4.31 6.98
N GLN A 29 6.09 5.15 8.02
CA GLN A 29 4.90 5.30 8.85
C GLN A 29 3.71 5.87 8.07
N PHE A 30 3.95 6.89 7.24
CA PHE A 30 2.93 7.51 6.41
C PHE A 30 2.34 6.53 5.38
N ARG A 31 3.17 5.66 4.81
CA ARG A 31 2.70 4.58 3.91
C ARG A 31 1.81 3.58 4.64
N VAL A 32 2.12 3.23 5.90
CA VAL A 32 1.23 2.39 6.74
C VAL A 32 -0.14 3.05 6.89
N LEU A 33 -0.16 4.33 7.26
CA LEU A 33 -1.39 5.08 7.45
C LEU A 33 -2.21 5.20 6.17
N SER A 34 -1.55 5.50 5.04
CA SER A 34 -2.18 5.57 3.73
C SER A 34 -2.86 4.26 3.36
N TYR A 35 -2.16 3.14 3.55
CA TYR A 35 -2.72 1.81 3.34
C TYR A 35 -3.97 1.56 4.20
N LEU A 36 -3.93 1.92 5.49
CA LEU A 36 -5.06 1.72 6.41
C LEU A 36 -6.28 2.58 6.05
N ILE A 37 -6.07 3.82 5.59
CA ILE A 37 -7.16 4.69 5.13
C ILE A 37 -7.83 4.08 3.92
N GLU A 38 -7.04 3.61 2.96
CA GLU A 38 -7.56 3.03 1.73
C GLU A 38 -8.31 1.71 1.98
N ASP A 39 -7.77 0.80 2.81
CA ASP A 39 -8.45 -0.43 3.21
C ASP A 39 -9.80 -0.15 3.91
N LYS A 40 -9.88 0.91 4.72
CA LYS A 40 -11.13 1.33 5.35
C LYS A 40 -12.15 1.87 4.34
N LYS A 41 -11.72 2.65 3.34
CA LYS A 41 -12.61 3.15 2.28
C LYS A 41 -13.20 2.00 1.47
N GLU A 42 -12.36 1.04 1.08
CA GLU A 42 -12.81 -0.15 0.35
C GLU A 42 -13.85 -0.94 1.13
N LYS A 43 -13.64 -1.15 2.44
CA LYS A 43 -14.62 -1.84 3.30
C LYS A 43 -15.97 -1.12 3.37
N VAL A 44 -16.00 0.22 3.31
CA VAL A 44 -17.24 0.99 3.28
C VAL A 44 -17.97 0.81 1.95
N ASN A 45 -17.26 0.81 0.82
CA ASN A 45 -17.87 0.64 -0.50
C ASN A 45 -18.58 -0.71 -0.67
N ILE A 46 -18.07 -1.78 -0.04
CA ILE A 46 -18.68 -3.13 -0.07
C ILE A 46 -20.08 -3.15 0.58
N VAL A 47 -20.43 -2.20 1.46
CA VAL A 47 -21.67 -2.22 2.25
C VAL A 47 -22.86 -1.58 1.52
N SER A 48 -22.68 -0.95 0.35
CA SER A 48 -23.77 -0.25 -0.34
C SER A 48 -24.50 -1.12 -1.40
N CYS A 49 -25.80 -0.88 -1.60
CA CYS A 49 -26.79 -1.78 -2.24
C CYS A 49 -26.57 -2.19 -3.71
N ASP A 50 -25.54 -1.70 -4.40
CA ASP A 50 -25.10 -2.19 -5.73
C ASP A 50 -23.90 -3.14 -5.58
N GLU A 51 -24.11 -4.27 -4.88
CA GLU A 51 -23.04 -5.17 -4.41
C GLU A 51 -22.07 -5.60 -5.52
N LEU A 52 -22.56 -5.95 -6.72
CA LEU A 52 -21.70 -6.44 -7.80
C LEU A 52 -20.76 -5.36 -8.36
N ASN A 53 -21.29 -4.18 -8.68
CA ASN A 53 -20.50 -3.08 -9.23
C ASN A 53 -19.47 -2.58 -8.20
N ASN A 54 -19.87 -2.52 -6.92
CA ASN A 54 -18.99 -2.15 -5.82
C ASN A 54 -17.88 -3.18 -5.61
N LEU A 55 -18.19 -4.49 -5.69
CA LEU A 55 -17.19 -5.55 -5.58
C LEU A 55 -16.19 -5.52 -6.75
N LEU A 56 -16.66 -5.25 -7.98
CA LEU A 56 -15.79 -5.07 -9.15
C LEU A 56 -14.89 -3.84 -9.00
N GLU A 57 -15.41 -2.72 -8.51
CA GLU A 57 -14.63 -1.51 -8.26
C GLU A 57 -13.56 -1.75 -7.19
N VAL A 58 -13.93 -2.39 -6.08
CA VAL A 58 -12.98 -2.72 -5.00
C VAL A 58 -11.92 -3.73 -5.48
N LEU A 59 -12.29 -4.68 -6.33
CA LEU A 59 -11.33 -5.60 -6.94
C LEU A 59 -10.30 -4.85 -7.78
N GLU A 60 -10.75 -3.92 -8.61
CA GLU A 60 -9.85 -3.12 -9.45
C GLU A 60 -8.93 -2.24 -8.61
N GLN A 61 -9.46 -1.59 -7.57
CA GLN A 61 -8.66 -0.81 -6.61
C GLN A 61 -7.59 -1.67 -5.93
N LYS A 62 -7.91 -2.90 -5.52
CA LYS A 62 -6.92 -3.82 -4.94
C LYS A 62 -5.90 -4.31 -5.96
N LYS A 63 -6.29 -4.56 -7.21
CA LYS A 63 -5.36 -4.91 -8.30
C LYS A 63 -4.37 -3.78 -8.59
N GLN A 64 -4.85 -2.54 -8.60
CA GLN A 64 -3.99 -1.35 -8.71
C GLN A 64 -3.04 -1.26 -7.52
N ARG A 65 -3.54 -1.40 -6.29
CA ARG A 65 -2.68 -1.36 -5.08
C ARG A 65 -1.62 -2.46 -5.10
N ARG A 66 -1.94 -3.66 -5.56
CA ARG A 66 -0.96 -4.74 -5.76
C ARG A 66 0.16 -4.31 -6.69
N GLN A 67 -0.17 -3.62 -7.78
CA GLN A 67 0.82 -3.12 -8.73
C GLN A 67 1.71 -2.04 -8.09
N ASP A 68 1.12 -1.11 -7.33
CA ASP A 68 1.86 -0.05 -6.65
C ASP A 68 2.84 -0.61 -5.61
N ILE A 69 2.42 -1.63 -4.85
CA ILE A 69 3.29 -2.34 -3.89
C ILE A 69 4.46 -3.02 -4.63
N LYS A 70 4.20 -3.68 -5.76
CA LYS A 70 5.26 -4.30 -6.58
C LYS A 70 6.27 -3.27 -7.10
N SER A 71 5.79 -2.15 -7.65
CA SER A 71 6.66 -1.07 -8.12
C SER A 71 7.49 -0.46 -6.98
N HIS A 72 6.92 -0.38 -5.78
CA HIS A 72 7.67 0.07 -4.61
C HIS A 72 8.73 -0.94 -4.16
N LEU A 73 8.42 -2.24 -4.13
CA LEU A 73 9.39 -3.30 -3.86
C LEU A 73 10.57 -3.26 -4.82
N ASP A 74 10.32 -3.05 -6.11
CA ASP A 74 11.39 -2.91 -7.11
C ASP A 74 12.29 -1.70 -6.82
N SER A 75 11.70 -0.59 -6.36
CA SER A 75 12.44 0.61 -5.97
C SER A 75 13.30 0.35 -4.72
N LEU A 76 12.75 -0.31 -3.70
CA LEU A 76 13.49 -0.68 -2.49
C LEU A 76 14.63 -1.66 -2.77
N ASN A 77 14.43 -2.63 -3.67
CA ASN A 77 15.47 -3.57 -4.10
C ASN A 77 16.64 -2.86 -4.80
N LYS A 78 16.34 -1.85 -5.63
CA LYS A 78 17.37 -1.02 -6.27
C LYS A 78 18.16 -0.22 -5.24
N GLU A 79 17.48 0.42 -4.28
CA GLU A 79 18.14 1.17 -3.21
C GLU A 79 19.00 0.29 -2.31
N LEU A 80 18.53 -0.93 -2.00
CA LEU A 80 19.31 -1.93 -1.27
C LEU A 80 20.59 -2.32 -2.04
N ALA A 81 20.49 -2.52 -3.35
CA ALA A 81 21.65 -2.82 -4.20
C ALA A 81 22.66 -1.65 -4.25
N CYS A 82 22.18 -0.41 -4.15
CA CYS A 82 23.00 0.82 -4.12
C CYS A 82 23.44 1.23 -2.70
N SER A 83 23.40 0.32 -1.72
CA SER A 83 23.76 0.63 -0.32
C SER A 83 25.26 0.84 -0.09
N ASN A 84 26.15 0.57 -1.06
CA ASN A 84 27.60 0.87 -1.00
C ASN A 84 28.29 0.51 0.34
N PHE A 85 27.99 -0.67 0.89
CA PHE A 85 28.52 -1.17 2.18
C PHE A 85 28.05 -0.41 3.43
N ASP A 86 27.05 0.46 3.31
CA ASP A 86 26.34 1.02 4.46
C ASP A 86 25.40 -0.04 5.05
N PHE A 87 25.88 -0.74 6.08
CA PHE A 87 25.17 -1.84 6.73
C PHE A 87 23.86 -1.38 7.38
N GLU A 88 23.84 -0.18 7.97
CA GLU A 88 22.65 0.37 8.62
C GLU A 88 21.56 0.67 7.57
N LYS A 89 21.96 1.32 6.46
CA LYS A 89 21.09 1.54 5.30
C LYS A 89 20.59 0.21 4.72
N ALA A 90 21.46 -0.79 4.56
CA ALA A 90 21.07 -2.09 4.02
C ALA A 90 20.09 -2.85 4.93
N MET A 91 20.29 -2.80 6.25
CA MET A 91 19.38 -3.43 7.21
C MET A 91 18.00 -2.77 7.17
N LEU A 92 17.96 -1.43 7.10
CA LEU A 92 16.73 -0.65 6.98
C LEU A 92 15.93 -1.00 5.72
N TYR A 93 16.57 -1.07 4.55
CA TYR A 93 15.87 -1.46 3.32
C TYR A 93 15.38 -2.91 3.34
N ARG A 94 16.11 -3.83 3.98
CA ARG A 94 15.64 -5.21 4.18
C ARG A 94 14.35 -5.24 5.02
N ASP A 95 14.32 -4.52 6.13
CA ASP A 95 13.12 -4.43 6.97
C ASP A 95 11.92 -3.83 6.21
N LEU A 96 12.17 -2.84 5.36
CA LEU A 96 11.14 -2.27 4.49
C LEU A 96 10.63 -3.27 3.46
N ILE A 97 11.53 -3.99 2.79
CA ILE A 97 11.19 -5.01 1.80
C ILE A 97 10.34 -6.11 2.45
N ASP A 98 10.73 -6.58 3.64
CA ASP A 98 10.00 -7.64 4.34
C ASP A 98 8.61 -7.17 4.78
N SER A 99 8.48 -5.92 5.22
CA SER A 99 7.18 -5.32 5.52
C SER A 99 6.28 -5.21 4.28
N GLU A 100 6.82 -4.78 3.13
CA GLU A 100 6.06 -4.64 1.89
C GLU A 100 5.69 -6.00 1.29
N LYS A 101 6.53 -7.03 1.43
CA LYS A 101 6.19 -8.41 1.04
C LYS A 101 4.98 -8.94 1.81
N LYS A 102 4.93 -8.74 3.13
CA LYS A 102 3.77 -9.13 3.95
C LYS A 102 2.48 -8.42 3.52
N ARG A 103 2.59 -7.13 3.15
CA ARG A 103 1.45 -6.37 2.59
C ARG A 103 1.00 -6.94 1.25
N LEU A 104 1.94 -7.26 0.37
CA LEU A 104 1.65 -7.86 -0.93
C LEU A 104 0.91 -9.19 -0.77
N GLU A 105 1.35 -10.05 0.15
CA GLU A 105 0.66 -11.30 0.49
C GLU A 105 -0.78 -11.04 0.98
N THR A 106 -0.96 -10.09 1.89
CA THR A 106 -2.28 -9.72 2.42
C THR A 106 -3.22 -9.23 1.31
N VAL A 107 -2.72 -8.37 0.41
CA VAL A 107 -3.50 -7.87 -0.72
C VAL A 107 -3.84 -8.99 -1.70
N ASN A 108 -2.91 -9.90 -2.00
CA ASN A 108 -3.17 -11.04 -2.87
C ASN A 108 -4.25 -11.96 -2.32
N LEU A 109 -4.20 -12.29 -1.02
CA LEU A 109 -5.23 -13.08 -0.36
C LEU A 109 -6.59 -12.38 -0.42
N SER A 110 -6.62 -11.07 -0.18
CA SER A 110 -7.86 -10.29 -0.26
C SER A 110 -8.43 -10.22 -1.68
N ILE A 111 -7.58 -10.16 -2.71
CA ILE A 111 -8.00 -10.23 -4.12
C ILE A 111 -8.62 -11.59 -4.41
N GLN A 112 -7.94 -12.67 -4.02
CA GLN A 112 -8.44 -14.03 -4.23
C GLN A 112 -9.81 -14.23 -3.61
N GLN A 113 -10.00 -13.80 -2.36
CA GLN A 113 -11.29 -13.89 -1.66
C GLN A 113 -12.41 -13.10 -2.35
N LEU A 114 -12.09 -11.96 -2.97
CA LEU A 114 -13.06 -11.17 -3.73
C LEU A 114 -13.40 -11.81 -5.08
N GLU A 115 -12.40 -12.37 -5.76
CA GLU A 115 -12.60 -13.10 -7.02
C GLU A 115 -13.45 -14.37 -6.79
N GLU A 116 -13.22 -15.09 -5.69
CA GLU A 116 -14.06 -16.23 -5.28
C GLU A 116 -15.51 -15.81 -5.03
N LYS A 117 -15.74 -14.72 -4.28
CA LYS A 117 -17.08 -14.18 -4.05
C LYS A 117 -17.78 -13.75 -5.33
N LEU A 118 -17.08 -13.05 -6.24
CA LEU A 118 -17.66 -12.64 -7.53
C LEU A 118 -18.04 -13.85 -8.39
N ALA A 119 -17.22 -14.91 -8.38
CA ALA A 119 -17.54 -16.15 -9.08
C ALA A 119 -18.77 -16.88 -8.51
N GLU A 120 -19.06 -16.73 -7.22
CA GLU A 120 -20.32 -17.22 -6.61
C GLU A 120 -21.54 -16.42 -7.11
N PHE A 121 -21.40 -15.11 -7.30
CA PHE A 121 -22.45 -14.26 -7.88
C PHE A 121 -22.76 -14.60 -9.34
N GLU A 122 -21.75 -14.93 -10.15
CA GLU A 122 -21.95 -15.32 -11.57
C GLU A 122 -22.57 -16.71 -11.76
N ARG A 123 -22.53 -17.56 -10.72
CA ARG A 123 -23.07 -18.93 -10.75
C ARG A 123 -24.52 -19.05 -10.27
N ASN A 124 -25.04 -18.03 -9.58
CA ASN A 124 -26.44 -17.94 -9.14
C ASN A 124 -27.28 -17.16 -10.15
#